data_AF-A0A379T2K7-F1
#
_entry.id   AF-A0A379T2K7-F1
#
_cell.length_a   1.000
_cell.length_b   1.000
_cell.length_c   1.000
_cell.angle_alpha   90.00
_cell.angle_beta   90.00
_cell.angle_gamma   90.00
#
_symmetry.space_group_name_H-M   'P 1'
#
loop_
_entity.id
_entity.type
_entity.pdbx_description
1 polymer ?
#
loop_
_entity_poly.entity_id
_entity_poly.type
_entity_poly.pdbx_seq_one_letter_code
_entity_poly.pdbx_strand_id
1 'polypeptide(L)'
;MKAVAHVAGYPCRCRTAWRLFPETKFQTSERRRRQNELSAEKYTRQRRKEACQRESAYQALAGQAEIDLAFHTPETVSSWSARWSGTELRQYDLEDMFWRWSERFPSLEPMERWMMANQPFWSVMVESDALAKESPESVRQLERWMVPNKLMHQEAS
;
A
#
# COMPACT_ATOMS: atom_id res chain seq x y z
N MET A 1 -16.16 -3.64 -60.41
CA MET A 1 -17.52 -3.17 -60.77
C MET A 1 -18.27 -2.82 -59.49
N LYS A 2 -18.45 -1.54 -59.18
CA LYS A 2 -19.29 -1.08 -58.06
C LYS A 2 -20.55 -0.48 -58.67
N ALA A 3 -21.70 -1.12 -58.42
CA ALA A 3 -22.99 -0.54 -58.77
C ALA A 3 -23.32 0.56 -57.75
N VAL A 4 -23.34 1.80 -58.21
CA VAL A 4 -23.85 2.95 -57.45
C VAL A 4 -25.36 2.93 -57.62
N ALA A 5 -26.08 2.44 -56.62
CA ALA A 5 -27.52 2.59 -56.55
C ALA A 5 -27.84 4.00 -56.03
N HIS A 6 -28.17 4.90 -56.95
CA HIS A 6 -28.77 6.18 -56.64
C HIS A 6 -30.27 5.94 -56.42
N VAL A 7 -30.72 5.97 -55.16
CA VAL A 7 -32.14 5.89 -54.80
C VAL A 7 -32.49 7.08 -53.92
N ALA A 8 -33.47 7.84 -54.39
CA ALA A 8 -33.97 9.08 -53.82
C ALA A 8 -34.51 8.92 -52.39
N GLY A 9 -34.04 9.79 -51.51
CA GLY A 9 -34.83 10.65 -50.63
C GLY A 9 -36.09 10.10 -49.96
N TYR A 10 -35.97 9.12 -49.06
CA TYR A 10 -36.79 9.05 -47.84
C TYR A 10 -35.93 8.47 -46.72
N PRO A 11 -35.94 9.01 -45.48
CA PRO A 11 -35.27 8.35 -44.37
C PRO A 11 -36.02 7.04 -44.11
N CYS A 12 -35.51 5.95 -44.68
CA CYS A 12 -35.96 4.60 -44.40
C CYS A 12 -36.00 4.47 -42.88
N ARG A 13 -37.22 4.46 -42.32
CA ARG A 13 -37.41 4.20 -40.89
C ARG A 13 -36.62 2.94 -40.62
N CYS A 14 -35.66 3.05 -39.71
CA CYS A 14 -34.61 2.06 -39.42
C CYS A 14 -35.14 0.60 -39.39
N ARG A 15 -36.40 0.39 -39.02
CA ARG A 15 -37.08 -0.90 -39.01
C ARG A 15 -37.28 -1.59 -40.38
N THR A 16 -37.44 -0.86 -41.49
CA THR A 16 -37.62 -1.44 -42.84
C THR A 16 -36.28 -1.85 -43.47
N ALA A 17 -35.21 -1.11 -43.20
CA ALA A 17 -33.86 -1.42 -43.69
C ALA A 17 -33.33 -2.77 -43.16
N TRP A 18 -33.57 -3.07 -41.88
CA TRP A 18 -33.16 -4.34 -41.27
C TRP A 18 -33.93 -5.57 -41.77
N ARG A 19 -35.10 -5.39 -42.40
CA ARG A 19 -35.85 -6.49 -43.04
C ARG A 19 -35.30 -6.83 -44.42
N LEU A 20 -34.79 -5.83 -45.13
CA LEU A 20 -34.20 -5.99 -46.47
C LEU A 20 -32.75 -6.51 -46.40
N PHE A 21 -32.01 -6.14 -45.34
CA PHE A 21 -30.63 -6.56 -45.13
C PHE A 21 -30.44 -7.05 -43.68
N PRO A 22 -30.85 -8.28 -43.34
CA PRO A 22 -30.72 -8.81 -41.98
C PRO A 22 -29.25 -8.95 -41.54
N GLU A 23 -28.35 -9.19 -42.49
CA GLU A 23 -26.91 -9.31 -42.25
C GLU A 23 -26.28 -8.00 -41.72
N THR A 24 -26.73 -6.84 -42.19
CA THR A 24 -26.23 -5.56 -41.68
C THR A 24 -26.66 -5.33 -40.22
N LYS A 25 -27.84 -5.83 -39.83
CA LYS A 25 -28.33 -5.78 -38.44
C LYS A 25 -27.40 -6.60 -37.54
N PHE A 26 -27.11 -7.82 -37.98
CA PHE A 26 -26.22 -8.73 -37.27
C PHE A 26 -24.81 -8.14 -37.13
N GLN A 27 -24.22 -7.63 -38.21
CA GLN A 27 -22.91 -6.99 -38.18
C GLN A 27 -22.86 -5.75 -37.29
N THR A 28 -23.92 -4.94 -37.27
CA THR A 28 -24.00 -3.76 -36.40
C THR A 28 -24.11 -4.16 -34.93
N SER A 29 -24.93 -5.17 -34.62
CA SER A 29 -25.02 -5.71 -33.26
C SER A 29 -23.72 -6.36 -32.80
N GLU A 30 -23.05 -7.11 -33.67
CA GLU A 30 -21.75 -7.74 -33.39
C GLU A 30 -20.66 -6.69 -33.17
N ARG A 31 -20.62 -5.63 -34.00
CA ARG A 31 -19.68 -4.52 -33.81
C ARG A 31 -19.91 -3.84 -32.46
N ARG A 32 -21.18 -3.58 -32.10
CA ARG A 32 -21.53 -2.99 -30.80
C ARG A 32 -21.16 -3.91 -29.65
N ARG A 33 -21.39 -5.23 -29.78
CA ARG A 33 -20.98 -6.24 -28.79
C ARG A 33 -19.47 -6.22 -28.59
N ARG A 34 -18.68 -6.31 -29.66
CA ARG A 34 -17.21 -6.26 -29.61
C ARG A 34 -16.70 -4.93 -29.03
N GLN A 35 -17.34 -3.81 -29.35
CA GLN A 35 -16.99 -2.51 -28.77
C GLN A 35 -17.26 -2.47 -27.25
N ASN A 36 -18.38 -3.05 -26.81
CA ASN A 36 -18.69 -3.18 -25.39
C ASN A 36 -17.68 -4.09 -24.67
N GLU A 37 -17.34 -5.24 -25.27
CA GLU A 37 -16.33 -6.17 -24.74
C GLU A 37 -14.96 -5.51 -24.59
N LEU A 38 -14.48 -4.80 -25.62
CA LEU A 38 -13.23 -4.06 -25.57
C LEU A 38 -13.25 -2.96 -24.50
N SER A 39 -14.39 -2.29 -24.33
CA SER A 39 -14.56 -1.27 -23.30
C SER A 39 -14.52 -1.88 -21.90
N ALA A 40 -15.24 -2.99 -21.68
CA ALA A 40 -15.23 -3.72 -20.41
C ALA A 40 -13.84 -4.25 -20.06
N GLU A 41 -13.11 -4.78 -21.04
CA GLU A 41 -11.72 -5.23 -20.88
C GLU A 41 -10.79 -4.07 -20.51
N LYS A 42 -10.94 -2.90 -21.15
CA LYS A 42 -10.18 -1.69 -20.79
C LYS A 42 -10.41 -1.29 -19.34
N TYR A 43 -11.66 -1.22 -18.89
CA TYR A 43 -11.97 -0.89 -17.50
C TYR A 43 -11.41 -1.93 -16.52
N THR A 44 -11.49 -3.21 -16.87
CA THR A 44 -10.95 -4.30 -16.05
C THR A 44 -9.43 -4.18 -15.90
N ARG A 45 -8.71 -3.91 -16.99
CA ARG A 45 -7.25 -3.69 -16.97
C ARG A 45 -6.88 -2.47 -16.14
N GLN A 46 -7.62 -1.37 -16.29
CA GLN A 46 -7.39 -0.16 -15.52
C GLN A 46 -7.56 -0.42 -14.01
N ARG A 47 -8.64 -1.09 -13.60
CA ARG A 47 -8.89 -1.44 -12.19
C ARG A 47 -7.80 -2.34 -11.61
N ARG A 48 -7.35 -3.35 -12.38
CA ARG A 48 -6.23 -4.21 -11.96
C ARG A 48 -4.93 -3.43 -11.80
N LYS A 49 -4.65 -2.49 -12.71
CA LYS A 49 -3.48 -1.62 -12.62
C LYS A 49 -3.54 -0.72 -11.38
N GLU A 50 -4.68 -0.08 -11.13
CA GLU A 50 -4.89 0.78 -9.95
C GLU A 50 -4.74 -0.02 -8.64
N ALA A 51 -5.29 -1.24 -8.58
CA ALA A 51 -5.14 -2.12 -7.43
C ALA A 51 -3.67 -2.51 -7.19
N CYS A 52 -2.96 -2.91 -8.25
CA CYS A 52 -1.54 -3.23 -8.18
C CYS A 52 -0.69 -2.03 -7.74
N GLN A 53 -0.96 -0.84 -8.28
CA GLN A 53 -0.26 0.38 -7.89
C GLN A 53 -0.51 0.74 -6.42
N ARG A 54 -1.75 0.59 -5.94
CA ARG A 54 -2.09 0.83 -4.53
C ARG A 54 -1.36 -0.16 -3.61
N GLU A 55 -1.32 -1.43 -3.98
CA GLU A 55 -0.60 -2.46 -3.23
C GLU A 55 0.92 -2.17 -3.21
N SER A 56 1.52 -1.84 -4.35
CA SER A 56 2.94 -1.49 -4.41
C SER A 56 3.27 -0.22 -3.63
N ALA A 57 2.40 0.79 -3.66
CA ALA A 57 2.56 2.00 -2.85
C ALA A 57 2.49 1.68 -1.35
N TYR A 58 1.56 0.80 -0.94
CA TYR A 58 1.47 0.32 0.44
C TYR A 58 2.74 -0.41 0.86
N GLN A 59 3.22 -1.35 0.05
CA GLN A 59 4.45 -2.11 0.34
C GLN A 59 5.68 -1.20 0.40
N ALA A 60 5.78 -0.19 -0.47
CA ALA A 60 6.86 0.79 -0.42
C ALA A 60 6.80 1.63 0.86
N LEU A 61 5.61 2.07 1.29
CA LEU A 61 5.40 2.80 2.53
C LEU A 61 5.77 1.94 3.75
N ALA A 62 5.34 0.69 3.76
CA ALA A 62 5.64 -0.29 4.82
C ALA A 62 7.15 -0.56 4.90
N GLY A 63 7.80 -0.79 3.76
CA GLY A 63 9.25 -0.95 3.71
C GLY A 63 9.99 0.30 4.19
N GLN A 64 9.49 1.50 3.89
CA GLN A 64 10.08 2.74 4.40
C GLN A 64 9.98 2.84 5.93
N ALA A 65 8.83 2.46 6.50
CA ALA A 65 8.65 2.44 7.95
C ALA A 65 9.56 1.42 8.64
N GLU A 66 9.72 0.23 8.05
CA GLU A 66 10.61 -0.81 8.57
C GLU A 66 12.09 -0.41 8.48
N ILE A 67 12.50 0.23 7.37
CA ILE A 67 13.85 0.78 7.22
C ILE A 67 14.10 1.87 8.27
N ASP A 68 13.15 2.80 8.44
CA ASP A 68 13.24 3.87 9.43
C ASP A 68 13.36 3.28 10.85
N LEU A 69 12.56 2.27 11.18
CA LEU A 69 12.61 1.55 12.47
C LEU A 69 13.99 0.96 12.76
N ALA A 70 14.68 0.45 11.74
CA ALA A 70 16.03 -0.11 11.90
C ALA A 70 17.08 0.93 12.35
N PHE A 71 16.79 2.22 12.20
CA PHE A 71 17.65 3.31 12.66
C PHE A 71 17.29 3.86 14.05
N HIS A 72 16.27 3.29 14.70
CA HIS A 72 15.87 3.67 16.05
C HIS A 72 16.46 2.74 17.11
N THR A 73 16.60 3.30 18.31
CA THR A 73 16.87 2.59 19.58
C THR A 73 15.59 2.48 20.41
N PRO A 74 15.53 1.58 21.42
CA PRO A 74 14.43 1.51 22.39
C PRO A 74 14.00 2.87 22.99
N GLU A 75 14.94 3.79 23.21
CA GLU A 75 14.64 5.16 23.71
C GLU A 75 13.98 6.09 22.70
N THR A 76 14.16 5.81 21.40
CA THR A 76 13.70 6.71 20.32
C THR A 76 12.55 6.12 19.52
N VAL A 77 12.17 4.87 19.78
CA VAL A 77 11.10 4.16 19.04
C VAL A 77 9.72 4.82 19.21
N SER A 78 9.47 5.52 20.32
CA SER A 78 8.21 6.26 20.51
C SER A 78 8.06 7.42 19.50
N SER A 79 9.17 7.97 18.99
CA SER A 79 9.13 8.98 17.92
C SER A 79 8.77 8.36 16.56
N TRP A 80 9.25 7.15 16.29
CA TRP A 80 8.89 6.37 15.11
C TRP A 80 7.40 6.03 15.10
N SER A 81 6.87 5.52 16.21
CA SER A 81 5.45 5.15 16.29
C SER A 81 4.52 6.37 16.18
N ALA A 82 4.88 7.50 16.79
CA ALA A 82 4.15 8.75 16.63
C ALA A 82 4.12 9.23 15.17
N ARG A 83 5.23 9.07 14.44
CA ARG A 83 5.34 9.44 13.02
C ARG A 83 4.49 8.54 12.13
N TRP A 84 4.51 7.23 12.35
CA TRP A 84 3.90 6.25 11.45
C TRP A 84 2.44 5.90 11.79
N SER A 85 1.99 6.10 13.04
CA SER A 85 0.60 5.83 13.47
C SER A 85 -0.46 6.68 12.75
N GLY A 86 -0.08 7.81 12.14
CA GLY A 86 -0.97 8.68 11.36
C GLY A 86 -0.97 8.43 9.85
N THR A 87 -0.26 7.40 9.37
CA THR A 87 -0.12 7.12 7.93
C THR A 87 -1.15 6.10 7.42
N GLU A 88 -1.11 5.74 6.13
CA GLU A 88 -2.00 4.72 5.55
C GLU A 88 -1.68 3.29 6.04
N LEU A 89 -0.62 3.10 6.83
CA LEU A 89 -0.23 1.81 7.38
C LEU A 89 -1.23 1.33 8.42
N ARG A 90 -1.52 0.03 8.38
CA ARG A 90 -2.33 -0.61 9.40
C ARG A 90 -1.55 -0.70 10.70
N GLN A 91 -2.22 -0.43 11.82
CA GLN A 91 -1.62 -0.52 13.15
C GLN A 91 -1.02 -1.91 13.43
N TYR A 92 -1.69 -2.98 12.98
CA TYR A 92 -1.18 -4.35 13.09
C TYR A 92 0.17 -4.57 12.39
N ASP A 93 0.40 -3.92 11.24
CA ASP A 93 1.67 -4.06 10.52
C ASP A 93 2.80 -3.31 11.25
N LEU A 94 2.50 -2.15 11.84
CA LEU A 94 3.44 -1.42 12.71
C LEU A 94 3.79 -2.21 13.97
N GLU A 95 2.79 -2.84 14.60
CA GLU A 95 3.00 -3.73 15.73
C GLU A 95 3.90 -4.91 15.38
N ASP A 96 3.65 -5.57 14.25
CA ASP A 96 4.45 -6.72 13.82
C ASP A 96 5.90 -6.31 13.48
N MET A 97 6.10 -5.17 12.82
CA MET A 97 7.43 -4.58 12.59
C MET A 97 8.15 -4.31 13.91
N PHE A 98 7.45 -3.71 14.88
CA PHE A 98 8.01 -3.41 16.19
C PHE A 98 8.45 -4.67 16.92
N TRP A 99 7.62 -5.72 16.97
CA TRP A 99 7.98 -6.96 17.67
C TRP A 99 9.19 -7.67 17.05
N ARG A 100 9.28 -7.73 15.72
CA ARG A 100 10.46 -8.28 15.03
C ARG A 100 11.73 -7.47 15.28
N TRP A 101 11.58 -6.16 15.44
CA TRP A 101 12.68 -5.26 15.75
C TRP A 101 13.09 -5.35 17.23
N SER A 102 12.14 -5.48 18.16
CA SER A 102 12.41 -5.53 19.60
C SER A 102 13.21 -6.76 20.01
N GLU A 103 13.06 -7.88 19.29
CA GLU A 103 13.86 -9.10 19.48
C GLU A 103 15.38 -8.87 19.38
N ARG A 104 15.82 -7.76 18.78
CA ARG A 104 17.24 -7.42 18.62
C ARG A 104 17.83 -6.76 19.87
N PHE A 105 17.00 -6.24 20.78
CA PHE A 105 17.45 -5.39 21.88
C PHE A 105 17.33 -6.11 23.22
N PRO A 106 18.43 -6.27 23.97
CA PRO A 106 18.39 -6.90 25.29
C PRO A 106 17.60 -6.08 26.32
N SER A 107 17.48 -4.75 26.19
CA SER A 107 16.65 -3.94 27.09
C SER A 107 15.16 -4.31 27.04
N LEU A 108 14.72 -4.89 25.93
CA LEU A 108 13.32 -5.25 25.69
C LEU A 108 13.05 -6.75 25.92
N GLU A 109 14.05 -7.53 26.37
CA GLU A 109 13.87 -8.95 26.71
C GLU A 109 12.70 -9.19 27.69
N PRO A 110 12.50 -8.37 28.76
CA PRO A 110 11.39 -8.59 29.69
C PRO A 110 10.00 -8.35 29.05
N MET A 111 9.94 -7.72 27.88
CA MET A 111 8.71 -7.30 27.24
C MET A 111 8.21 -8.35 26.26
N GLU A 112 7.42 -9.30 26.76
CA GLU A 112 6.87 -10.37 25.92
C GLU A 112 5.58 -9.94 25.20
N ARG A 113 5.46 -10.28 23.90
CA ARG A 113 4.32 -9.93 23.04
C ARG A 113 2.96 -10.28 23.65
N TRP A 114 2.86 -11.42 24.35
CA TRP A 114 1.59 -11.88 24.92
C TRP A 114 1.16 -11.06 26.14
N MET A 115 2.09 -10.48 26.90
CA MET A 115 1.78 -9.58 28.02
C MET A 115 1.11 -8.29 27.52
N MET A 116 1.45 -7.89 26.30
CA MET A 116 0.98 -6.65 25.67
C MET A 116 -0.15 -6.86 24.65
N ALA A 117 -0.64 -8.09 24.45
CA ALA A 117 -1.57 -8.44 23.39
C ALA A 117 -2.93 -7.71 23.45
N ASN A 118 -3.34 -7.24 24.63
CA ASN A 118 -4.59 -6.49 24.82
C ASN A 118 -4.35 -5.00 25.15
N GLN A 119 -3.09 -4.55 25.06
CA GLN A 119 -2.73 -3.16 25.29
C GLN A 119 -2.74 -2.39 23.96
N PRO A 120 -3.15 -1.12 23.96
CA PRO A 120 -3.05 -0.31 22.76
C PRO A 120 -1.57 -0.05 22.44
N PHE A 121 -1.26 0.05 21.15
CA PHE A 121 0.13 0.18 20.70
C PHE A 121 0.90 1.35 21.33
N TRP A 122 0.25 2.48 21.58
CA TRP A 122 0.89 3.61 22.25
C TRP A 122 1.36 3.26 23.67
N SER A 123 0.67 2.37 24.40
CA SER A 123 1.10 1.92 25.73
C SER A 123 2.34 1.05 25.63
N VAL A 124 2.42 0.17 24.62
CA VAL A 124 3.63 -0.62 24.34
C VAL A 124 4.85 0.28 24.12
N MET A 125 4.66 1.43 23.45
CA MET A 125 5.74 2.41 23.22
C MET A 125 6.19 3.13 24.49
N VAL A 126 5.30 3.28 25.47
CA VAL A 126 5.63 3.88 26.77
C VAL A 126 6.40 2.88 27.62
N GLU A 127 5.96 1.63 27.67
CA GLU A 127 6.66 0.55 28.37
C GLU A 127 8.05 0.30 27.78
N SER A 128 8.20 0.32 26.44
CA SER A 128 9.51 0.16 25.81
C SER A 128 10.48 1.28 26.17
N ASP A 129 10.00 2.53 26.26
CA ASP A 129 10.82 3.68 26.67
C ASP A 129 11.19 3.61 28.16
N ALA A 130 10.27 3.13 29.02
CA ALA A 130 10.55 2.89 30.43
C ALA A 130 11.64 1.83 30.62
N LEU A 131 11.52 0.66 29.97
CA LEU A 131 12.50 -0.42 30.02
C LEU A 131 13.87 0.01 29.48
N ALA A 132 13.89 0.81 28.41
CA ALA A 132 15.13 1.37 27.87
C ALA A 132 15.85 2.27 28.88
N LYS A 133 15.08 3.08 29.63
CA LYS A 133 15.62 4.00 30.66
C LYS A 133 16.05 3.29 31.94
N GLU A 134 15.38 2.20 32.31
CA GLU A 134 15.74 1.36 33.46
C GLU A 134 16.96 0.48 33.19
N SER A 135 17.28 0.25 31.92
CA SER A 135 18.42 -0.57 31.51
C SER A 135 19.77 0.07 31.88
N PRO A 136 20.79 -0.74 32.25
CA PRO A 136 22.11 -0.23 32.55
C PRO A 136 22.72 0.55 31.38
N GLU A 137 23.49 1.59 31.70
CA GLU A 137 24.13 2.45 30.69
C GLU A 137 25.06 1.68 29.73
N SER A 138 25.65 0.56 30.16
CA SER A 138 26.42 -0.33 29.30
C SER A 138 25.56 -1.00 28.22
N VAL A 139 24.33 -1.38 28.56
CA VAL A 139 23.35 -1.98 27.64
C VAL A 139 22.87 -0.91 26.65
N ARG A 140 22.50 0.27 27.14
CA ARG A 140 22.08 1.40 26.28
C ARG A 140 23.16 1.80 25.27
N GLN A 141 24.42 1.81 25.70
CA GLN A 141 25.55 2.06 24.80
C GLN A 141 25.73 0.94 23.77
N LEU A 142 25.64 -0.33 24.18
CA LEU A 142 25.70 -1.47 23.26
C LEU A 142 24.61 -1.37 22.19
N GLU A 143 23.37 -1.11 22.59
CA GLU A 143 22.23 -0.99 21.68
C GLU A 143 22.40 0.18 20.70
N ARG A 144 22.96 1.30 21.17
CA ARG A 144 23.37 2.39 20.28
C ARG A 144 24.40 1.92 19.25
N TRP A 145 25.30 1.00 19.58
CA TRP A 145 26.25 0.36 18.65
C TRP A 145 25.63 -0.65 17.68
N MET A 146 24.50 -1.24 18.02
CA MET A 146 23.76 -2.16 17.16
C MET A 146 22.97 -1.44 16.06
N VAL A 147 22.65 -0.15 16.27
CA VAL A 147 21.96 0.67 15.26
C VAL A 147 22.97 1.21 14.22
N PRO A 148 22.69 1.06 12.91
CA PRO A 148 23.63 1.46 11.85
C PRO A 148 23.98 2.95 11.78
N ASN A 149 23.23 3.84 12.43
CA ASN A 149 23.45 5.28 12.33
C ASN A 149 24.45 5.80 13.39
N LYS A 150 25.61 6.25 12.91
CA LYS A 150 26.70 6.84 13.73
C LYS A 150 26.95 8.31 13.42
N LEU A 151 26.05 8.98 12.70
CA LEU A 151 26.17 10.40 12.41
C LEU A 151 25.91 11.18 13.70
N MET A 152 26.95 11.35 14.50
CA MET A 152 27.01 12.38 15.52
C MET A 152 26.99 13.70 14.76
N HIS A 153 25.92 14.47 14.86
CA HIS A 153 25.94 15.88 14.48
C HIS A 153 27.04 16.53 15.32
N GLN A 154 28.24 16.67 14.75
CA GLN A 154 29.23 17.58 15.29
C GLN A 154 28.65 18.97 15.03
N GLU A 155 28.11 19.59 16.08
CA GLU A 155 27.87 21.03 16.06
C GLU A 155 29.22 21.69 15.79
N ALA A 156 29.34 22.29 14.61
CA ALA A 156 30.50 23.08 14.25
C ALA A 156 30.57 24.26 15.22
N SER A 157 31.50 24.17 16.18
CA SER A 157 31.88 25.27 17.06
C SER A 157 33.05 26.05 16.50
#